data_AF-A0A7V9RGA1-F1
#
_entry.id   AF-A0A7V9RGA1-F1
#
_cell.length_a   1.000
_cell.length_b   1.000
_cell.length_c   1.000
_cell.angle_alpha   90.00
_cell.angle_beta   90.00
_cell.angle_gamma   90.00
#
_symmetry.space_group_name_H-M   'P 1'
#
loop_
_entity.id
_entity.type
_entity.pdbx_description
1 polymer ?
#
loop_
_entity_poly.entity_id
_entity_poly.type
_entity_poly.pdbx_seq_one_letter_code
_entity_poly.pdbx_strand_id
1 'polypeptide(L)' 'MPEQAARMIFMTGGASTPRTKSFLAFRDRRMLEKPFEAVQLEAMIQEVLRVGAVA' A
#
# COMPACT_ATOMS: atom_id res chain seq x y z
N MET A 1 -3.67 -17.26 -1.07
CA MET A 1 -4.87 -16.42 -0.93
C MET A 1 -4.75 -15.18 -1.83
N PRO A 2 -5.01 -15.30 -3.14
CA PRO A 2 -5.00 -14.18 -4.10
C PRO A 2 -5.83 -12.96 -3.66
N GLU A 3 -6.94 -13.20 -2.97
CA GLU A 3 -7.88 -12.22 -2.44
C GLU A 3 -7.26 -11.29 -1.39
N GLN A 4 -6.28 -11.77 -0.61
CA GLN A 4 -5.59 -10.95 0.38
C GLN A 4 -4.60 -9.98 -0.27
N ALA A 5 -3.99 -10.38 -1.40
CA ALA A 5 -3.01 -9.55 -2.10
C ALA A 5 -3.64 -8.26 -2.65
N ALA A 6 -4.92 -8.30 -3.05
CA ALA A 6 -5.66 -7.12 -3.54
C ALA A 6 -6.00 -6.10 -2.43
N ARG A 7 -5.98 -6.53 -1.17
CA ARG A 7 -6.35 -5.72 0.01
C ARG A 7 -5.15 -5.30 0.85
N MET A 8 -3.93 -5.57 0.37
CA MET A 8 -2.71 -5.31 1.13
C MET A 8 -2.16 -3.91 0.86
N ILE A 9 -1.92 -3.15 1.93
CA ILE A 9 -1.18 -1.89 1.90
C ILE A 9 0.20 -2.14 2.49
N PHE A 10 1.26 -1.79 1.76
CA PHE A 10 2.63 -1.92 2.23
C PHE A 10 3.05 -0.64 2.95
N MET A 11 3.60 -0.76 4.16
CA MET A 11 4.19 0.37 4.87
C MET A 11 5.71 0.27 4.84
N THR A 12 6.39 1.33 4.41
CA THR A 12 7.85 1.43 4.46
C THR A 12 8.26 2.44 5.54
N GLY A 13 9.41 2.24 6.17
CA GLY A 13 9.95 3.23 7.11
C GLY A 13 11.46 3.18 7.15
N GLY A 14 12.09 4.35 7.07
CA GLY A 14 13.54 4.52 7.15
C GLY A 14 14.28 4.00 5.92
N ALA A 15 14.83 4.93 5.13
CA ALA A 15 15.71 4.69 3.97
C ALA A 15 15.14 3.77 2.87
N SER A 16 14.40 4.38 1.94
CA SER A 16 14.06 3.80 0.65
C SER A 16 15.33 3.60 -0.20
N THR A 17 15.94 2.42 -0.10
CA THR A 17 17.07 2.06 -0.97
C THR A 17 16.58 1.96 -2.43
N PRO A 18 17.45 2.18 -3.44
CA PRO A 18 17.07 1.94 -4.84
C PRO A 18 16.50 0.53 -5.07
N ARG A 19 17.01 -0.47 -4.33
CA ARG A 19 16.48 -1.84 -4.35
C ARG A 19 15.05 -1.93 -3.82
N THR A 20 14.73 -1.22 -2.74
CA THR A 20 13.37 -1.13 -2.20
C THR A 20 12.44 -0.51 -3.23
N LYS A 21 12.85 0.61 -3.85
CA LYS A 21 12.09 1.26 -4.93
C LYS A 21 11.84 0.33 -6.12
N SER A 22 12.84 -0.41 -6.59
CA SER A 22 12.68 -1.35 -7.71
C SER A 22 11.80 -2.55 -7.36
N PHE A 23 11.88 -3.07 -6.13
CA PHE A 23 10.98 -4.14 -5.67
C PHE A 23 9.52 -3.68 -5.59
N LEU A 24 9.31 -2.41 -5.23
CA LEU A 24 7.99 -1.79 -5.13
C LEU A 24 7.44 -1.34 -6.48
N ALA A 25 8.29 -0.92 -7.41
CA ALA A 25 7.91 -0.53 -8.77
C ALA A 25 7.31 -1.70 -9.57
N PHE A 26 7.50 -2.93 -9.12
CA PHE A 26 7.17 -4.11 -9.91
C PHE A 26 5.68 -4.48 -9.93
N ARG A 27 4.81 -3.88 -9.11
CA ARG A 27 3.35 -4.12 -9.15
C ARG A 27 2.56 -2.96 -8.57
N ASP A 28 1.35 -2.73 -9.08
CA ASP A 28 0.26 -1.84 -8.60
C ASP A 28 -0.11 -2.05 -7.11
N ARG A 29 0.85 -1.91 -6.21
CA ARG A 29 0.70 -2.17 -4.78
C ARG A 29 0.66 -0.83 -4.06
N ARG A 30 -0.44 -0.62 -3.33
CA ARG A 30 -0.64 0.55 -2.48
C ARG A 30 0.46 0.61 -1.42
N MET A 31 1.18 1.72 -1.35
CA MET A 31 2.29 1.91 -0.43
C MET A 31 2.16 3.20 0.38
N LEU A 32 2.47 3.11 1.66
CA LEU A 32 2.52 4.24 2.59
C LEU A 32 3.93 4.37 3.17
N GLU A 33 4.60 5.50 2.90
CA GLU A 33 5.94 5.81 3.43
C GLU A 33 5.83 6.48 4.79
N LYS A 34 6.66 6.07 5.75
CA LYS A 34 6.76 6.71 7.08
C LYS A 34 7.80 7.84 7.08
N PRO A 35 7.57 8.94 7.81
CA PRO A 35 6.36 9.20 8.60
C PRO A 35 5.17 9.57 7.70
N PHE A 36 3.97 9.17 8.13
CA PHE A 36 2.71 9.52 7.49
C PHE A 36 1.71 10.03 8.52
N GLU A 37 0.75 10.80 8.04
CA GLU A 37 -0.38 11.29 8.81
C GLU A 37 -1.54 10.30 8.79
N ALA A 38 -2.36 10.32 9.85
CA ALA A 38 -3.53 9.44 9.97
C ALA A 38 -4.49 9.56 8.77
N VAL A 39 -4.69 10.78 8.26
CA VAL A 39 -5.53 11.04 7.08
C VAL A 39 -5.05 10.31 5.82
N GLN A 40 -3.74 10.12 5.66
CA GLN A 40 -3.17 9.42 4.52
C GLN A 40 -3.44 7.92 4.61
N LEU A 41 -3.35 7.35 5.81
CA LEU A 41 -3.70 5.95 6.06
C LEU A 41 -5.21 5.70 5.86
N GLU A 42 -6.05 6.57 6.40
CA GLU A 42 -7.52 6.46 6.29
C GLU A 42 -7.97 6.49 4.82
N ALA A 43 -7.43 7.42 4.02
CA ALA A 43 -7.73 7.50 2.59
C ALA A 43 -7.41 6.18 1.85
N MET A 44 -6.26 5.56 2.15
CA MET A 44 -5.87 4.29 1.54
C MET A 44 -6.74 3.12 1.99
N ILE A 45 -7.14 3.08 3.27
CA ILE A 45 -8.07 2.06 3.78
C ILE A 45 -9.41 2.17 3.05
N GLN A 46 -9.94 3.38 2.89
CA GLN A 46 -11.19 3.62 2.18
C GLN A 46 -11.11 3.18 0.71
N GLU A 47 -9.99 3.43 0.04
CA GLU A 47 -9.77 2.97 -1.33
C GLU A 47 -9.80 1.42 -1.43
N VAL A 48 -9.11 0.74 -0.52
CA VAL A 48 -9.08 -0.74 -0.47
C VAL A 48 -10.48 -1.31 -0.21
N LEU A 49 -11.25 -0.71 0.71
CA LEU A 49 -12.59 -1.16 1.03
C LEU A 49 -13.57 -0.98 -0.14
N ARG A 50 -13.47 0.11 -0.91
CA ARG A 50 -14.28 0.31 -2.12
C ARG A 50 -14.01 -0.73 -3.19
N VAL A 51 -12.74 -1.06 -3.43
CA VAL A 51 -12.35 -2.07 -4.43
C VAL A 51 -12.75 -3.47 -3.98
N GLY A 52 -12.68 -3.76 -2.67
CA GLY A 52 -13.10 -5.04 -2.09
C GLY A 52 -14.62 -5.26 -2.01
N ALA A 53 -15.43 -4.22 -2.20
CA ALA A 53 -16.90 -4.26 -2.13
C ALA A 53 -17.58 -4.60 -3.47
N VAL A 54 -16.82 -4.72 -4.57
CA VAL A 54 -17.31 -5.12 -5.90
C VAL A 54 -16.84 -6.55 -6.23
N ALA A 55 -16.95 -7.46 -5.25
CA ALA A 55 -16.66 -8.88 -5.40
C ALA A 55 -17.83 -9.71 -4.89
#